data_AF-A0A7K2QP75-F1
#
_entry.id   AF-A0A7K2QP75-F1
#
_cell.length_a   1.000
_cell.length_b   1.000
_cell.length_c   1.000
_cell.angle_alpha   90.00
_cell.angle_beta   90.00
_cell.angle_gamma   90.00
#
_symmetry.space_group_name_H-M   'P 1'
#
loop_
_entity.id
_entity.type
_entity.pdbx_description
1 polymer ?
#
loop_
_entity_poly.entity_id
_entity_poly.type
_entity_poly.pdbx_seq_one_letter_code
_entity_poly.pdbx_strand_id
1 'polypeptide(L)'
;AQAEIDRLVAARDEARSRAGAAQAEYEALAEEVGGLEDPAVDEEYAAARAELAAAEAALAQARDAVAAAEKSRAAVSARRDALALGLRRKDGTGALLAARERLAGLLGPAAERLSVTPGYEVAVAAALGAAADALA
;
A
#
# COMPACT_ATOMS: atom_id res chain seq x y z
N ALA A 1 52.25 9.65 69.21
CA ALA A 1 51.53 8.45 68.75
C ALA A 1 50.02 8.63 68.90
N GLN A 2 49.48 8.86 70.11
CA GLN A 2 48.03 8.97 70.33
C GLN A 2 47.32 10.04 69.48
N ALA A 3 47.85 11.27 69.44
CA ALA A 3 47.25 12.35 68.65
C ALA A 3 47.13 12.05 67.15
N GLU A 4 48.04 11.22 66.61
CA GLU A 4 48.00 10.81 65.21
C GLU A 4 46.96 9.71 64.97
N ILE A 5 46.82 8.78 65.92
CA ILE A 5 45.76 7.76 65.90
C ILE A 5 44.40 8.45 65.94
N ASP A 6 44.21 9.42 66.84
CA ASP A 6 42.93 10.14 66.97
C ASP A 6 42.60 10.93 65.69
N ARG A 7 43.59 11.58 65.07
CA ARG A 7 43.44 12.24 63.76
C ARG A 7 43.00 11.27 62.67
N LEU A 8 43.65 10.11 62.57
CA LEU A 8 43.33 9.10 61.55
C LEU A 8 41.96 8.47 61.77
N VAL A 9 41.58 8.23 63.03
CA VAL A 9 40.23 7.75 63.39
C VAL A 9 39.17 8.77 62.97
N ALA A 10 39.36 10.04 63.30
CA ALA A 10 38.45 11.11 62.88
C ALA A 10 38.33 11.22 61.36
N ALA A 11 39.45 11.20 60.63
CA ALA A 11 39.46 11.26 59.16
C ALA A 11 38.74 10.06 58.53
N ARG A 12 38.93 8.85 59.09
CA ARG A 12 38.23 7.63 58.65
C ARG A 12 36.73 7.73 58.88
N ASP A 13 36.31 8.19 60.05
CA ASP A 13 34.89 8.26 60.40
C ASP A 13 34.17 9.33 59.58
N GLU A 14 34.83 10.45 59.31
CA GLU A 14 34.34 11.49 58.41
C GLU A 14 34.26 10.99 56.96
N ALA A 15 35.27 10.25 56.48
CA ALA A 15 35.23 9.63 55.16
C ALA A 15 34.11 8.60 55.02
N ARG A 16 33.86 7.79 56.06
CA ARG A 16 32.73 6.84 56.10
C ARG A 16 31.38 7.55 56.11
N SER A 17 31.26 8.64 56.86
CA SER A 17 30.05 9.47 56.87
C SER A 17 29.76 10.06 55.48
N ARG A 18 30.77 10.64 54.82
CA ARG A 18 30.65 11.14 53.45
C ARG A 18 30.27 10.04 52.45
N ALA A 19 30.87 8.86 52.56
CA ALA A 19 30.54 7.72 51.69
C ALA A 19 29.10 7.25 51.89
N GLY A 20 28.62 7.19 53.14
CA GLY A 20 27.22 6.84 53.45
C GLY A 20 26.23 7.86 52.91
N ALA A 21 26.53 9.17 53.03
CA ALA A 21 25.69 10.23 52.47
C ALA A 21 25.61 10.14 50.94
N ALA A 22 26.76 9.99 50.26
CA ALA A 22 26.81 9.84 48.80
C ALA A 22 26.08 8.58 48.31
N GLN A 23 26.16 7.47 49.05
CA GLN A 23 25.42 6.25 48.72
C GLN A 23 23.91 6.45 48.83
N ALA A 24 23.44 7.12 49.89
CA ALA A 24 22.02 7.41 50.06
C ALA A 24 21.49 8.37 48.97
N GLU A 25 22.27 9.37 48.58
CA GLU A 25 21.94 10.27 47.46
C GLU A 25 21.87 9.50 46.13
N TYR A 26 22.81 8.58 45.87
CA TYR A 26 22.79 7.73 44.70
C TYR A 26 21.55 6.82 44.65
N GLU A 27 21.22 6.17 45.76
CA GLU A 27 20.04 5.29 45.85
C GLU A 27 18.73 6.06 45.62
N ALA A 28 18.60 7.25 46.19
CA ALA A 28 17.44 8.11 45.97
C ALA A 28 17.31 8.53 44.48
N LEU A 29 18.43 8.89 43.84
CA LEU A 29 18.44 9.26 42.44
C LEU A 29 18.17 8.05 41.53
N ALA A 30 18.67 6.86 41.89
CA ALA A 30 18.42 5.63 41.15
C ALA A 30 16.94 5.21 41.21
N GLU A 31 16.27 5.39 42.35
CA GLU A 31 14.82 5.20 42.45
C GLU A 31 14.03 6.20 41.61
N GLU A 32 14.42 7.48 41.64
CA GLU A 32 13.77 8.52 40.83
C GLU A 32 13.92 8.23 39.34
N VAL A 33 15.13 7.89 38.88
CA VAL A 33 15.41 7.56 37.47
C VAL A 33 14.71 6.27 37.05
N GLY A 34 14.76 5.22 37.88
CA GLY A 34 14.10 3.94 37.60
C GLY A 34 12.58 4.06 37.56
N GLY A 35 11.99 5.01 38.29
CA GLY A 35 10.56 5.31 38.24
C GLY A 35 10.11 6.08 36.99
N LEU A 36 11.04 6.62 36.20
CA LEU A 36 10.74 7.29 34.92
C LEU A 36 10.72 6.31 33.73
N GLU A 37 11.32 5.13 33.88
CA GLU A 37 11.24 4.05 32.89
C GLU A 37 9.93 3.27 33.14
N ASP A 38 8.95 3.47 32.25
CA ASP A 38 7.72 2.67 32.23
C ASP A 38 7.77 1.67 31.07
N PRO A 39 8.03 0.37 31.34
CA PRO A 39 8.12 -0.65 30.30
C PRO A 39 6.85 -0.75 29.44
N ALA A 40 5.68 -0.40 29.99
CA ALA A 40 4.43 -0.42 29.25
C ALA A 40 4.43 0.64 28.13
N VAL A 41 5.02 1.82 28.37
CA VAL A 41 5.15 2.88 27.36
C VAL A 41 6.09 2.45 26.22
N ASP A 42 7.19 1.76 26.55
CA ASP A 42 8.11 1.23 25.55
C ASP A 42 7.47 0.14 24.68
N GLU A 43 6.69 -0.76 25.29
CA GLU A 43 5.94 -1.79 24.57
C GLU A 43 4.86 -1.19 23.65
N GLU A 44 4.09 -0.20 24.14
CA GLU A 44 3.10 0.53 23.34
C GLU A 44 3.76 1.27 22.18
N TYR A 45 4.89 1.93 22.41
CA TYR A 45 5.63 2.61 21.35
C TYR A 45 6.17 1.64 20.30
N ALA A 46 6.69 0.48 20.72
CA ALA A 46 7.15 -0.56 19.81
C ALA A 46 6.00 -1.12 18.95
N ALA A 47 4.84 -1.37 19.57
CA ALA A 47 3.64 -1.80 18.85
C ALA A 47 3.17 -0.74 17.84
N ALA A 48 3.05 0.52 18.24
CA ALA A 48 2.66 1.62 17.36
C ALA A 48 3.64 1.79 16.18
N ARG A 49 4.95 1.62 16.42
CA ARG A 49 5.97 1.61 15.35
C ARG A 49 5.80 0.46 14.38
N ALA A 50 5.47 -0.73 14.86
CA ALA A 50 5.22 -1.89 14.00
C ALA A 50 3.96 -1.70 13.16
N GLU A 51 2.88 -1.18 13.73
CA GLU A 51 1.65 -0.85 13.01
C GLU A 51 1.88 0.22 11.93
N LEU A 52 2.63 1.28 12.24
CA LEU A 52 3.00 2.31 11.28
C LEU A 52 3.79 1.71 10.10
N ALA A 53 4.81 0.89 10.38
CA ALA A 53 5.61 0.26 9.33
C ALA A 53 4.75 -0.65 8.42
N ALA A 54 3.80 -1.39 9.00
CA ALA A 54 2.87 -2.22 8.25
C ALA A 54 1.94 -1.38 7.36
N ALA A 55 1.42 -0.27 7.88
CA ALA A 55 0.56 0.64 7.12
C ALA A 55 1.30 1.33 5.98
N GLU A 56 2.56 1.75 6.20
CA GLU A 56 3.42 2.33 5.16
C GLU A 56 3.73 1.32 4.05
N ALA A 57 4.01 0.06 4.41
CA ALA A 57 4.23 -1.00 3.44
C ALA A 57 2.98 -1.28 2.59
N ALA A 58 1.80 -1.35 3.22
CA ALA A 58 0.53 -1.53 2.52
C ALA A 58 0.22 -0.36 1.58
N LEU A 59 0.50 0.87 2.00
CA LEU A 59 0.35 2.07 1.18
C LEU A 59 1.28 2.06 -0.04
N ALA A 60 2.53 1.64 0.12
CA ALA A 60 3.48 1.50 -0.98
C ALA A 60 2.97 0.48 -2.02
N GLN A 61 2.55 -0.70 -1.55
CA GLN A 61 1.97 -1.74 -2.43
C GLN A 61 0.73 -1.26 -3.18
N ALA A 62 -0.16 -0.53 -2.51
CA ALA A 62 -1.36 0.03 -3.14
C ALA A 62 -1.01 1.04 -4.25
N ARG A 63 -0.01 1.89 -4.02
CA ARG A 63 0.47 2.86 -5.03
C ARG A 63 1.05 2.17 -6.25
N ASP A 64 1.87 1.13 -6.04
CA ASP A 64 2.44 0.36 -7.14
C ASP A 64 1.36 -0.37 -7.95
N ALA A 65 0.35 -0.92 -7.27
CA ALA A 65 -0.80 -1.57 -7.92
C ALA A 65 -1.61 -0.59 -8.79
N VAL A 66 -1.86 0.63 -8.28
CA VAL A 66 -2.54 1.68 -9.05
C VAL A 66 -1.72 2.07 -10.28
N ALA A 67 -0.41 2.32 -10.13
CA ALA A 67 0.46 2.67 -11.25
C ALA A 67 0.49 1.57 -12.34
N ALA A 68 0.55 0.30 -11.92
CA ALA A 68 0.49 -0.83 -12.84
C ALA A 68 -0.85 -0.92 -13.57
N ALA A 69 -1.96 -0.74 -12.85
CA ALA A 69 -3.31 -0.75 -13.42
C ALA A 69 -3.51 0.40 -14.43
N GLU A 70 -3.06 1.61 -14.10
CA GLU A 70 -3.13 2.76 -14.99
C GLU A 70 -2.30 2.56 -16.26
N LYS A 71 -1.08 2.02 -16.14
CA LYS A 71 -0.24 1.69 -17.29
C LYS A 71 -0.89 0.65 -18.20
N SER A 72 -1.47 -0.41 -17.61
CA SER A 72 -2.20 -1.44 -18.35
C SER A 72 -3.42 -0.85 -19.09
N ARG A 73 -4.22 -0.03 -18.38
CA ARG A 73 -5.36 0.67 -18.95
C ARG A 73 -4.95 1.57 -20.12
N ALA A 74 -3.87 2.34 -19.97
CA ALA A 74 -3.37 3.22 -21.02
C ALA A 74 -2.93 2.42 -22.26
N ALA A 75 -2.21 1.30 -22.08
CA ALA A 75 -1.78 0.44 -23.17
C ALA A 75 -2.96 -0.19 -23.93
N VAL A 76 -3.95 -0.71 -23.20
CA VAL A 76 -5.16 -1.31 -23.81
C VAL A 76 -6.01 -0.24 -24.50
N SER A 77 -6.17 0.95 -23.91
CA SER A 77 -6.89 2.06 -24.52
C SER A 77 -6.22 2.52 -25.81
N ALA A 78 -4.89 2.69 -25.82
CA ALA A 78 -4.14 3.08 -27.01
C ALA A 78 -4.29 2.03 -28.13
N ARG A 79 -4.25 0.74 -27.79
CA ARG A 79 -4.48 -0.34 -28.75
C ARG A 79 -5.90 -0.31 -29.31
N ARG A 80 -6.92 -0.11 -28.46
CA ARG A 80 -8.31 0.06 -28.88
C ARG A 80 -8.44 1.22 -29.85
N ASP A 81 -7.86 2.37 -29.53
CA ASP A 81 -7.97 3.58 -30.36
C ASP A 81 -7.29 3.41 -31.72
N ALA A 82 -6.11 2.78 -31.74
CA ALA A 82 -5.42 2.42 -32.98
C ALA A 82 -6.24 1.44 -33.84
N LEU A 83 -6.84 0.41 -33.22
CA LEU A 83 -7.70 -0.55 -33.91
C LEU A 83 -8.97 0.11 -34.44
N ALA A 84 -9.63 0.96 -33.65
CA ALA A 84 -10.83 1.68 -34.06
C ALA A 84 -10.56 2.61 -35.26
N LEU A 85 -9.41 3.29 -35.28
CA LEU A 85 -9.02 4.11 -36.43
C LEU A 85 -8.75 3.25 -37.68
N GLY A 86 -8.15 2.08 -37.50
CA GLY A 86 -7.86 1.14 -38.58
C GLY A 86 -9.11 0.48 -39.17
N LEU A 87 -10.12 0.19 -38.34
CA LEU A 87 -11.39 -0.42 -38.73
C LEU A 87 -12.31 0.60 -39.39
N ARG A 88 -12.50 1.80 -38.82
CA ARG A 88 -13.33 2.87 -39.43
C ARG A 88 -12.90 3.30 -40.84
N ARG A 89 -11.61 3.17 -41.17
CA ARG A 89 -11.10 3.49 -42.53
C ARG A 89 -11.33 2.35 -43.53
N LYS A 90 -11.65 1.14 -43.06
CA LYS A 90 -11.77 -0.09 -43.86
C LYS A 90 -13.16 -0.73 -43.83
N ASP A 91 -14.01 -0.40 -42.85
CA ASP A 91 -15.36 -0.91 -42.75
C ASP A 91 -16.40 0.12 -43.23
N GLY A 92 -17.28 -0.32 -44.15
CA GLY A 92 -18.44 0.47 -44.58
C GLY A 92 -19.62 0.36 -43.61
N THR A 93 -19.52 -0.52 -42.60
CA THR A 93 -20.60 -0.84 -41.67
C THR A 93 -20.98 0.36 -40.80
N GLY A 94 -19.99 1.16 -40.36
CA GLY A 94 -20.25 2.41 -39.65
C GLY A 94 -21.03 3.44 -40.48
N ALA A 95 -20.74 3.54 -41.78
CA ALA A 95 -21.48 4.43 -42.69
C ALA A 95 -22.92 3.95 -42.92
N LEU A 96 -23.12 2.63 -43.02
CA LEU A 96 -24.46 2.03 -43.15
C LEU A 96 -25.29 2.20 -41.87
N LEU A 97 -24.68 2.00 -40.69
CA LEU A 97 -25.34 2.25 -39.40
C LEU A 97 -25.69 3.74 -39.21
N ALA A 98 -24.81 4.66 -39.62
CA ALA A 98 -25.11 6.09 -39.59
C ALA A 98 -26.24 6.49 -40.56
N ALA A 99 -26.51 5.68 -41.58
CA ALA A 99 -27.61 5.86 -42.52
C ALA A 99 -28.85 5.01 -42.18
N ARG A 100 -28.92 4.40 -40.99
CA ARG A 100 -30.01 3.49 -40.57
C ARG A 100 -31.40 4.08 -40.74
N GLU A 101 -31.60 5.36 -40.42
CA GLU A 101 -32.89 6.05 -40.58
C GLU A 101 -33.33 6.20 -42.06
N ARG A 102 -32.40 6.00 -43.01
CA ARG A 102 -32.63 6.06 -44.46
C ARG A 102 -32.60 4.68 -45.13
N LEU A 103 -32.28 3.63 -44.39
CA LEU A 103 -32.12 2.26 -44.89
C LEU A 103 -33.05 1.32 -44.12
N ALA A 104 -34.13 0.89 -44.77
CA ALA A 104 -35.05 -0.09 -44.18
C ALA A 104 -34.39 -1.48 -44.10
N GLY A 105 -34.59 -2.17 -42.97
CA GLY A 105 -34.13 -3.56 -42.77
C GLY A 105 -32.81 -3.71 -42.02
N LEU A 106 -32.14 -2.62 -41.60
CA LEU A 106 -30.88 -2.71 -40.85
C LEU A 106 -31.12 -2.93 -39.35
N LEU A 107 -30.81 -4.13 -38.87
CA LEU A 107 -31.05 -4.58 -37.51
C LEU A 107 -29.89 -4.27 -36.56
N GLY A 108 -28.68 -4.05 -37.08
CA GLY A 108 -27.48 -3.75 -36.30
C GLY A 108 -26.42 -4.86 -36.38
N PRO A 109 -25.35 -4.79 -35.56
CA PRO A 109 -24.32 -5.81 -35.52
C PRO A 109 -24.85 -7.18 -35.09
N ALA A 110 -24.41 -8.26 -35.76
CA ALA A 110 -24.84 -9.63 -35.46
C ALA A 110 -24.52 -10.05 -34.01
N ALA A 111 -23.38 -9.62 -33.47
CA ALA A 111 -22.98 -9.94 -32.10
C ALA A 111 -23.92 -9.37 -31.02
N GLU A 112 -24.56 -8.23 -31.27
CA GLU A 112 -25.54 -7.63 -30.33
C GLU A 112 -26.82 -8.47 -30.18
N ARG A 113 -27.01 -9.47 -31.04
CA ARG A 113 -28.15 -10.39 -31.02
C ARG A 113 -27.85 -11.73 -30.36
N LEU A 114 -26.61 -11.94 -29.91
CA LEU A 114 -26.17 -13.19 -29.33
C LEU A 114 -26.01 -13.04 -27.82
N SER A 115 -26.48 -14.05 -27.08
CA SER A 115 -26.15 -14.24 -25.67
C SER A 115 -25.27 -15.48 -25.56
N VAL A 116 -24.11 -15.35 -24.91
CA VAL A 116 -23.12 -16.43 -24.79
C VAL A 116 -23.18 -16.99 -23.38
N THR A 117 -23.23 -18.31 -23.27
CA THR A 117 -23.13 -19.01 -21.98
C THR A 117 -21.78 -18.73 -21.32
N PRO A 118 -21.74 -18.39 -20.02
CA PRO A 118 -20.49 -18.10 -19.33
C PRO A 118 -19.47 -19.24 -19.47
N GLY A 119 -18.21 -18.89 -19.74
CA GLY A 119 -17.11 -19.83 -19.96
C GLY A 119 -16.83 -20.18 -21.43
N TYR A 120 -17.68 -19.74 -22.37
CA TYR A 120 -17.51 -19.97 -23.81
C TYR A 120 -17.16 -18.71 -24.62
N GLU A 121 -16.99 -17.56 -23.97
CA GLU A 121 -16.84 -16.25 -24.61
C GLU A 121 -15.65 -16.20 -25.58
N VAL A 122 -14.51 -16.77 -25.18
CA VAL A 122 -13.29 -16.78 -26.01
C VAL A 122 -13.46 -17.67 -27.24
N ALA A 123 -14.06 -18.85 -27.08
CA ALA A 123 -14.27 -19.79 -28.17
C ALA A 123 -15.28 -19.25 -29.19
N VAL A 124 -16.36 -18.65 -28.71
CA VAL A 124 -17.39 -18.02 -29.56
C VAL A 124 -16.83 -16.79 -30.29
N ALA A 125 -16.08 -15.93 -29.59
CA ALA A 125 -15.40 -14.79 -30.21
C ALA A 125 -14.41 -15.21 -31.30
N ALA A 126 -13.63 -16.26 -31.05
CA ALA A 126 -12.69 -16.81 -32.03
C ALA A 126 -13.40 -17.42 -33.25
N ALA A 127 -14.54 -18.11 -33.05
CA ALA A 127 -15.31 -18.71 -34.12
C ALA A 127 -16.02 -17.66 -35.00
N LEU A 128 -16.55 -16.59 -34.40
CA LEU A 128 -17.22 -15.52 -35.13
C LEU A 128 -16.23 -14.62 -35.87
N GLY A 129 -15.09 -14.28 -35.25
CA GLY A 129 -14.07 -13.44 -35.87
C GLY A 129 -14.64 -12.17 -36.51
N ALA A 130 -14.29 -11.91 -37.77
CA ALA A 130 -14.77 -10.74 -38.51
C ALA A 130 -16.29 -10.75 -38.80
N ALA A 131 -16.97 -11.89 -38.66
CA ALA A 131 -18.42 -11.98 -38.84
C ALA A 131 -19.20 -11.43 -37.63
N ALA A 132 -18.55 -11.24 -36.47
CA ALA A 132 -19.18 -10.63 -35.30
C ALA A 132 -19.71 -9.22 -35.58
N ASP A 133 -19.00 -8.46 -36.43
CA ASP A 133 -19.33 -7.08 -36.82
C ASP A 133 -20.19 -7.00 -38.10
N ALA A 134 -20.63 -8.15 -38.64
CA ALA A 134 -21.50 -8.18 -39.81
C ALA A 134 -22.87 -7.55 -39.47
N LEU A 135 -23.45 -6.83 -40.44
CA LEU A 135 -24.76 -6.21 -40.29
C LEU A 135 -25.86 -7.23 -40.61
N ALA A 136 -26.84 -7.32 -39.71
CA ALA A 136 -28.07 -8.09 -39.88
C ALA A 136 -29.23 -7.20 -40.36
#